data_AF-A0A2U9IX17-F1
#
_entry.id   AF-A0A2U9IX17-F1
#
_cell.length_a   1.000
_cell.length_b   1.000
_cell.length_c   1.000
_cell.angle_alpha   90.00
_cell.angle_beta   90.00
_cell.angle_gamma   90.00
#
_symmetry.space_group_name_H-M   'P 1'
#
loop_
_entity.id
_entity.type
_entity.pdbx_description
1 polymer ?
#
loop_
_entity_poly.entity_id
_entity_poly.type
_entity_poly.pdbx_seq_one_letter_code
_entity_poly.pdbx_strand_id
1 'polypeptide(L)'
;MNIFEFLAIAQDLAALTYFIGALVMALPIPLYGLKKWGPRLIADGLYSSILVNLYEVFLSITLEIGNMLGANWSYYITWLYSVLAAELQVYVNIRSIYLGVSSIPYLNPLAGPVTLFLSIVSAFASVTGTLIVISQLIYNNVGLIIILGILFMSLPFRIGRSIGGSLIGFAIVFYIGLPLLPSFLNMFGVDVLNVLFSSNDSISLLITQAIPEYLEGAVLMPVVYLGILSSISLGLGSAISGTYSRLPIPLDFL
;
A
#
# COMPACT_ATOMS: atom_id res chain seq x y z
N MET A 1 17.84 13.31 -6.72
CA MET A 1 17.71 13.04 -8.17
C MET A 1 16.33 13.47 -8.58
N ASN A 2 16.23 14.21 -9.68
CA ASN A 2 14.96 14.67 -10.21
C ASN A 2 14.24 13.54 -10.96
N ILE A 3 12.91 13.61 -11.01
CA ILE A 3 12.06 12.68 -11.80
C ILE A 3 12.57 12.52 -13.23
N PHE A 4 12.92 13.64 -13.88
CA PHE A 4 13.43 13.67 -15.24
C PHE A 4 14.78 12.94 -15.42
N GLU A 5 15.63 12.92 -14.40
CA GLU A 5 16.90 12.19 -14.45
C GLU A 5 16.65 10.67 -14.48
N PHE A 6 15.71 10.18 -13.68
CA PHE A 6 15.34 8.77 -13.69
C PHE A 6 14.69 8.34 -15.01
N LEU A 7 13.83 9.18 -15.61
CA LEU A 7 13.28 8.92 -16.94
C LEU A 7 14.38 8.88 -18.00
N ALA A 8 15.33 9.81 -17.96
CA ALA A 8 16.46 9.84 -18.89
C ALA A 8 17.29 8.56 -18.80
N ILE A 9 17.63 8.13 -17.58
CA ILE A 9 18.32 6.86 -17.34
C ILE A 9 17.50 5.67 -17.89
N ALA A 10 16.19 5.63 -17.64
CA ALA A 10 15.33 4.58 -18.15
C ALA A 10 15.30 4.55 -19.69
N GLN A 11 15.31 5.72 -20.35
CA GLN A 11 15.38 5.83 -21.80
C GLN A 11 16.73 5.36 -22.36
N ASP A 12 17.84 5.72 -21.71
CA ASP A 12 19.18 5.26 -22.11
C ASP A 12 19.32 3.73 -21.94
N LEU A 13 18.78 3.17 -20.86
CA LEU A 13 18.72 1.72 -20.65
C LEU A 13 17.85 1.03 -21.70
N ALA A 14 16.71 1.61 -22.06
CA ALA A 14 15.85 1.10 -23.12
C ALA A 14 16.58 1.07 -24.47
N ALA A 15 17.26 2.17 -24.84
CA ALA A 15 18.05 2.27 -26.05
C ALA A 15 19.22 1.25 -26.05
N LEU A 16 19.93 1.11 -24.93
CA LEU A 16 20.98 0.11 -24.76
C LEU A 16 20.44 -1.31 -25.01
N THR A 17 19.27 -1.64 -24.45
CA THR A 17 18.64 -2.95 -24.61
C THR A 17 18.28 -3.23 -26.06
N TYR A 18 17.78 -2.22 -26.78
CA TYR A 18 17.51 -2.28 -28.22
C TYR A 18 18.80 -2.53 -29.02
N PHE A 19 19.87 -1.77 -28.76
CA PHE A 19 21.14 -1.91 -29.48
C PHE A 19 21.80 -3.28 -29.23
N ILE A 20 21.77 -3.79 -27.99
CA ILE A 20 22.23 -5.14 -27.69
C ILE A 20 21.44 -6.17 -28.50
N GLY A 21 20.11 -6.02 -28.58
CA GLY A 21 19.27 -6.91 -29.38
C GLY A 21 19.62 -6.89 -30.87
N ALA A 22 19.82 -5.69 -31.44
CA ALA A 22 20.23 -5.53 -32.83
C ALA A 22 21.61 -6.15 -33.11
N LEU A 23 22.57 -5.95 -32.19
CA LEU A 23 23.92 -6.52 -32.30
C LEU A 23 23.89 -8.06 -32.24
N VAL A 24 23.09 -8.64 -31.33
CA VAL A 24 22.86 -10.09 -31.26
C VAL A 24 22.28 -10.64 -32.57
N MET A 25 21.44 -9.88 -33.26
CA MET A 25 20.87 -10.29 -34.54
C MET A 25 21.86 -10.15 -35.71
N ALA A 26 22.73 -9.14 -35.67
CA ALA A 26 23.75 -8.87 -36.68
C ALA A 26 24.97 -9.80 -36.61
N LEU A 27 25.17 -10.50 -35.48
CA LEU A 27 26.29 -11.42 -35.29
C LEU A 27 26.29 -12.54 -36.35
N PRO A 28 27.43 -12.79 -37.03
CA PRO A 28 27.57 -13.83 -38.05
C PRO A 28 27.72 -15.24 -37.43
N ILE A 29 27.12 -15.49 -36.27
CA ILE A 29 27.26 -16.74 -35.52
C ILE A 29 25.92 -17.50 -35.53
N PRO A 30 25.85 -18.74 -36.04
CA PRO A 30 24.61 -19.50 -36.16
C PRO A 30 24.20 -20.19 -34.84
N LEU A 31 24.32 -19.50 -33.70
CA LEU A 31 23.85 -20.01 -32.41
C LEU A 31 22.36 -19.68 -32.24
N TYR A 32 21.49 -20.65 -32.55
CA TYR A 32 20.03 -20.51 -32.40
C TYR A 32 19.61 -19.98 -31.01
N GLY A 33 20.31 -20.45 -29.97
CA GLY A 33 20.10 -20.05 -28.58
C GLY A 33 20.33 -18.57 -28.31
N LEU A 34 21.29 -17.92 -28.98
CA LEU A 34 21.54 -16.48 -28.88
C LEU A 34 20.65 -15.69 -29.84
N LYS A 35 20.47 -16.19 -31.07
CA LYS A 35 19.73 -15.46 -32.11
C LYS A 35 18.26 -15.27 -31.77
N LYS A 36 17.65 -16.17 -30.98
CA LYS A 36 16.29 -15.98 -30.44
C LYS A 36 16.15 -14.81 -29.45
N TRP A 37 17.24 -14.36 -28.82
CA TRP A 37 17.21 -13.23 -27.88
C TRP A 37 17.24 -11.89 -28.60
N GLY A 38 17.83 -11.79 -29.80
CA GLY A 38 17.90 -10.54 -30.56
C GLY A 38 16.53 -9.88 -30.76
N PRO A 39 15.56 -10.56 -31.41
CA PRO A 39 14.20 -10.02 -31.58
C PRO A 39 13.48 -9.71 -30.26
N ARG A 40 13.74 -10.50 -29.21
CA ARG A 40 13.13 -10.29 -27.88
C ARG A 40 13.66 -9.03 -27.22
N LEU A 41 14.97 -8.81 -27.22
CA LEU A 41 15.61 -7.61 -26.65
C LEU A 41 15.24 -6.34 -27.42
N ILE A 42 15.13 -6.42 -28.75
CA ILE A 42 14.62 -5.32 -29.59
C ILE A 42 13.19 -4.94 -29.16
N ALA A 43 12.30 -5.92 -29.06
CA ALA A 43 10.92 -5.69 -28.63
C ALA A 43 10.84 -5.13 -27.20
N ASP A 44 11.70 -5.60 -26.30
CA ASP A 44 11.76 -5.12 -24.92
C ASP A 44 12.25 -3.68 -24.81
N GLY A 45 13.28 -3.30 -25.56
CA GLY A 45 13.78 -1.92 -25.59
C GLY A 45 12.77 -0.93 -26.19
N LEU A 46 12.03 -1.35 -27.22
CA LEU A 46 10.91 -0.55 -27.76
C LEU A 46 9.78 -0.41 -26.72
N TYR A 47 9.42 -1.50 -26.05
CA TYR A 47 8.38 -1.49 -25.02
C TYR A 47 8.72 -0.55 -23.86
N SER A 48 9.94 -0.63 -23.33
CA SER A 48 10.38 0.26 -22.24
C SER A 48 10.48 1.72 -22.68
N SER A 49 10.93 2.01 -23.91
CA SER A 49 10.94 3.38 -24.43
C SER A 49 9.53 3.96 -24.58
N ILE A 50 8.55 3.16 -25.02
CA ILE A 50 7.14 3.58 -25.04
C ILE A 50 6.64 3.87 -23.62
N LEU A 51 6.96 3.02 -22.64
CA LEU A 51 6.57 3.24 -21.24
C LEU A 51 7.14 4.52 -20.65
N VAL A 52 8.39 4.88 -20.97
CA VAL A 52 8.98 6.17 -20.52
C VAL A 52 8.15 7.34 -21.02
N ASN A 53 7.70 7.32 -22.28
CA ASN A 53 6.85 8.37 -22.85
C ASN A 53 5.41 8.35 -22.29
N LEU A 54 4.95 7.22 -21.76
CA LEU A 54 3.63 7.08 -21.13
C LEU A 54 3.60 7.45 -19.64
N TYR A 55 4.72 7.87 -19.04
CA TYR A 55 4.78 8.20 -17.61
C TYR A 55 3.71 9.23 -17.19
N GLU A 56 3.61 10.35 -17.90
CA GLU A 56 2.63 11.39 -17.58
C GLU A 56 1.19 10.90 -17.79
N VAL A 57 0.98 10.02 -18.77
CA VAL A 57 -0.31 9.38 -19.04
C VAL A 57 -0.70 8.46 -17.87
N PHE A 58 0.23 7.71 -17.27
CA PHE A 58 -0.07 6.91 -16.10
C PHE A 58 -0.50 7.78 -14.91
N LEU A 59 0.17 8.91 -14.68
CA LEU A 59 -0.20 9.82 -13.60
C LEU A 59 -1.58 10.44 -13.81
N SER A 60 -1.87 10.95 -15.02
CA SER A 60 -3.16 11.56 -15.31
C SER A 60 -4.31 10.55 -15.23
N ILE A 61 -4.15 9.35 -15.80
CA ILE A 61 -5.15 8.28 -15.68
C ILE A 61 -5.39 7.91 -14.22
N THR A 62 -4.33 7.81 -13.41
CA THR A 62 -4.46 7.47 -11.99
C THR A 62 -5.27 8.51 -11.23
N LEU A 63 -5.03 9.80 -11.50
CA LEU A 63 -5.77 10.91 -10.90
C LEU A 63 -7.23 10.92 -11.37
N GLU A 64 -7.48 10.76 -12.66
CA GLU A 64 -8.85 10.77 -13.22
C GLU A 64 -9.68 9.60 -12.71
N ILE A 65 -9.13 8.37 -12.71
CA ILE A 65 -9.83 7.20 -12.14
C ILE A 65 -10.12 7.41 -10.66
N GLY A 66 -9.14 7.95 -9.90
CA GLY A 66 -9.33 8.30 -8.50
C GLY A 66 -10.50 9.27 -8.30
N ASN A 67 -10.55 10.36 -9.07
CA ASN A 67 -11.61 11.35 -9.00
C ASN A 67 -12.98 10.75 -9.37
N MET A 68 -13.06 9.90 -10.40
CA MET A 68 -14.30 9.23 -10.81
C MET A 68 -14.84 8.27 -9.73
N LEU A 69 -13.95 7.62 -8.98
CA LEU A 69 -14.32 6.75 -7.86
C LEU A 69 -14.63 7.52 -6.56
N GLY A 70 -14.43 8.85 -6.56
CA GLY A 70 -14.62 9.69 -5.37
C GLY A 70 -13.48 9.64 -4.36
N ALA A 71 -12.28 9.22 -4.78
CA ALA A 71 -11.11 9.17 -3.92
C ALA A 71 -10.69 10.59 -3.49
N ASN A 72 -10.69 10.85 -2.18
CA ASN A 72 -10.26 12.13 -1.61
C ASN A 72 -9.21 11.93 -0.53
N TRP A 73 -7.95 12.22 -0.88
CA TRP A 73 -6.80 12.10 0.02
C TRP A 73 -6.89 12.97 1.26
N SER A 74 -7.39 14.20 1.13
CA SER A 74 -7.52 15.12 2.26
C SER A 74 -8.50 14.57 3.29
N TYR A 75 -9.68 14.12 2.83
CA TYR A 75 -10.69 13.51 3.70
C TYR A 75 -10.14 12.26 4.39
N TYR A 76 -9.50 11.38 3.63
CA TYR A 76 -8.94 10.14 4.13
C TYR A 76 -7.87 10.35 5.22
N ILE A 77 -6.92 11.27 5.02
CA ILE A 77 -5.89 11.56 6.02
C ILE A 77 -6.49 12.17 7.28
N THR A 78 -7.45 13.09 7.16
CA THR A 78 -8.17 13.63 8.32
C THR A 78 -8.92 12.53 9.07
N TRP A 79 -9.59 11.64 8.34
CA TRP A 79 -10.27 10.49 8.92
C TRP A 79 -9.30 9.58 9.70
N LEU A 80 -8.14 9.24 9.15
CA LEU A 80 -7.14 8.43 9.86
C LEU A 80 -6.65 9.06 11.16
N TYR A 81 -6.38 10.37 11.15
CA TYR A 81 -5.98 11.07 12.37
C TYR A 81 -7.10 11.11 13.40
N SER A 82 -8.36 11.21 12.98
CA SER A 82 -9.51 11.13 13.89
C SER A 82 -9.68 9.74 14.50
N VAL A 83 -9.43 8.67 13.72
CA VAL A 83 -9.45 7.29 14.22
C VAL A 83 -8.33 7.10 15.26
N LEU A 84 -7.11 7.51 14.95
CA LEU A 84 -5.99 7.43 15.89
C LEU A 84 -6.25 8.24 17.18
N ALA A 85 -6.85 9.42 17.06
CA ALA A 85 -7.20 10.23 18.23
C ALA A 85 -8.26 9.53 19.11
N ALA A 86 -9.27 8.91 18.51
CA ALA A 86 -10.28 8.12 19.23
C ALA A 86 -9.64 6.91 19.94
N GLU A 87 -8.76 6.17 19.28
CA GLU A 87 -8.03 5.04 19.89
C GLU A 87 -7.18 5.47 21.10
N LEU A 88 -6.49 6.62 20.99
CA LEU A 88 -5.72 7.17 22.11
C LEU A 88 -6.60 7.62 23.27
N GLN A 89 -7.81 8.14 23.00
CA GLN A 89 -8.77 8.48 24.04
C GLN A 89 -9.24 7.24 24.80
N VAL A 90 -9.55 6.15 24.09
CA VAL A 90 -9.88 4.85 24.70
C VAL A 90 -8.71 4.34 25.54
N TYR A 91 -7.49 4.42 25.02
CA TYR A 91 -6.29 4.02 25.75
C TYR A 91 -6.12 4.81 27.07
N VAL A 92 -6.28 6.13 27.03
CA VAL A 92 -6.19 6.98 28.23
C VAL A 92 -7.28 6.62 29.25
N ASN A 93 -8.51 6.37 28.79
CA ASN A 93 -9.63 5.97 29.64
C ASN A 93 -9.33 4.63 30.34
N ILE A 94 -8.91 3.60 29.61
CA ILE A 94 -8.55 2.30 30.20
C ILE A 94 -7.34 2.44 31.13
N ARG A 95 -6.35 3.28 30.78
CA ARG A 95 -5.17 3.51 31.64
C ARG A 95 -5.55 4.18 32.96
N SER A 96 -6.53 5.08 32.94
CA SER A 96 -7.05 5.71 34.16
C SER A 96 -7.70 4.69 35.10
N ILE A 97 -8.44 3.73 34.54
CA ILE A 97 -9.04 2.61 35.27
C ILE A 97 -7.95 1.71 35.85
N TYR A 98 -6.92 1.37 35.05
CA TYR A 98 -5.78 0.58 35.52
C TYR A 98 -5.11 1.22 36.74
N LEU A 99 -4.80 2.51 36.70
CA LEU A 99 -4.19 3.24 37.81
C LEU A 99 -5.11 3.27 39.05
N GLY A 100 -6.42 3.39 38.86
CA GLY A 100 -7.41 3.31 39.94
C GLY A 100 -7.49 1.93 40.60
N VAL A 101 -7.38 0.85 39.82
CA VAL A 101 -7.42 -0.53 40.32
C VAL A 101 -6.09 -0.93 40.97
N SER A 102 -4.96 -0.54 40.40
CA SER A 102 -3.62 -0.90 40.90
C SER A 102 -3.24 -0.17 42.19
N SER A 103 -3.84 1.00 42.45
CA SER A 103 -3.58 1.78 43.67
C SER A 103 -4.27 1.20 44.92
N ILE A 104 -5.18 0.24 44.75
CA ILE A 104 -5.91 -0.42 45.84
C ILE A 104 -5.35 -1.84 46.01
N PRO A 105 -4.65 -2.17 47.12
CA PRO A 105 -3.98 -3.46 47.31
C PRO A 105 -4.87 -4.68 47.12
N TYR A 106 -6.14 -4.58 47.53
CA TYR A 106 -7.14 -5.66 47.42
C TYR A 106 -7.67 -5.88 46.00
N LEU A 107 -7.54 -4.89 45.11
CA LEU A 107 -8.00 -4.97 43.72
C LEU A 107 -6.85 -5.20 42.74
N ASN A 108 -5.60 -5.19 43.21
CA ASN A 108 -4.41 -5.42 42.39
C ASN A 108 -4.45 -6.73 41.54
N PRO A 109 -5.05 -7.86 42.00
CA PRO A 109 -5.21 -9.04 41.14
C PRO A 109 -6.06 -8.80 39.88
N LEU A 110 -6.97 -7.81 39.90
CA LEU A 110 -7.78 -7.40 38.75
C LEU A 110 -7.03 -6.48 37.79
N ALA A 111 -5.83 -6.00 38.15
CA ALA A 111 -5.01 -5.17 37.27
C ALA A 111 -4.48 -5.98 36.06
N GLY A 112 -4.25 -7.29 36.22
CA GLY A 112 -3.75 -8.17 35.16
C GLY A 112 -4.65 -8.23 33.92
N PRO A 113 -5.97 -8.48 34.05
CA PRO A 113 -6.88 -8.42 32.91
C PRO A 113 -6.94 -7.04 32.23
N VAL A 114 -6.81 -5.94 32.98
CA VAL A 114 -6.86 -4.59 32.42
C VAL A 114 -5.62 -4.27 31.57
N THR A 115 -4.44 -4.82 31.92
CA THR A 115 -3.23 -4.63 31.09
C THR A 115 -3.33 -5.32 29.73
N LEU A 116 -4.07 -6.43 29.62
CA LEU A 116 -4.34 -7.07 28.33
C LEU A 116 -5.13 -6.14 27.40
N PHE A 117 -6.15 -5.47 27.94
CA PHE A 117 -6.92 -4.49 27.17
C PHE A 117 -6.09 -3.27 26.75
N LEU A 118 -5.20 -2.78 27.62
CA LEU A 118 -4.23 -1.74 27.25
C LEU A 118 -3.32 -2.18 26.10
N SER A 119 -2.83 -3.42 26.15
CA SER A 119 -2.00 -3.99 25.09
C SER A 119 -2.76 -4.05 23.75
N ILE A 120 -4.01 -4.54 23.77
CA ILE A 120 -4.86 -4.64 22.57
C ILE A 120 -5.10 -3.27 21.95
N VAL A 121 -5.52 -2.27 22.74
CA VAL A 121 -5.77 -0.92 22.20
C VAL A 121 -4.49 -0.26 21.71
N SER A 122 -3.35 -0.51 22.37
CA SER A 122 -2.05 -0.04 21.87
C SER A 122 -1.67 -0.69 20.52
N ALA A 123 -2.07 -1.94 20.30
CA ALA A 123 -1.86 -2.63 19.03
C ALA A 123 -2.72 -2.00 17.91
N PHE A 124 -3.96 -1.60 18.20
CA PHE A 124 -4.83 -0.90 17.24
C PHE A 124 -4.20 0.42 16.78
N ALA A 125 -3.76 1.25 17.73
CA ALA A 125 -3.05 2.49 17.44
C ALA A 125 -1.76 2.26 16.60
N SER A 126 -1.06 1.15 16.83
CA SER A 126 0.09 0.78 16.00
C SER A 126 -0.31 0.43 14.57
N VAL A 127 -1.41 -0.31 14.37
CA VAL A 127 -1.91 -0.65 13.03
C VAL A 127 -2.32 0.62 12.29
N THR A 128 -3.15 1.46 12.89
CA THR A 128 -3.57 2.76 12.33
C THR A 128 -2.35 3.65 12.04
N GLY A 129 -1.35 3.66 12.93
CA GLY A 129 -0.08 4.35 12.73
C GLY A 129 0.72 3.86 11.52
N THR A 130 0.86 2.53 11.34
CA THR A 130 1.52 1.98 10.15
C THR A 130 0.78 2.32 8.86
N LEU A 131 -0.55 2.30 8.89
CA LEU A 131 -1.38 2.64 7.76
C LEU A 131 -1.27 4.13 7.38
N ILE A 132 -1.13 5.04 8.35
CA ILE A 132 -0.80 6.46 8.10
C ILE A 132 0.55 6.58 7.39
N VAL A 133 1.58 5.87 7.86
CA VAL A 133 2.92 5.92 7.25
C VAL A 133 2.90 5.41 5.82
N ILE A 134 2.24 4.27 5.56
CA ILE A 134 2.07 3.71 4.21
C ILE A 134 1.33 4.71 3.31
N SER A 135 0.26 5.32 3.82
CA SER A 135 -0.54 6.30 3.09
C SER A 135 0.26 7.53 2.69
N GLN A 136 1.06 8.08 3.61
CA GLN A 136 1.92 9.23 3.32
C GLN A 136 3.05 8.88 2.35
N LEU A 137 3.62 7.67 2.47
CA LEU A 137 4.63 7.20 1.54
C LEU A 137 4.09 7.19 0.11
N ILE A 138 2.88 6.64 -0.08
CA ILE A 138 2.27 6.51 -1.41
C ILE A 138 1.81 7.87 -1.94
N TYR A 139 1.11 8.66 -1.14
CA TYR A 139 0.62 9.98 -1.57
C TYR A 139 1.75 10.90 -2.07
N ASN A 140 2.86 10.95 -1.31
CA ASN A 140 3.98 11.85 -1.64
C ASN A 140 4.89 11.29 -2.74
N ASN A 141 4.98 9.97 -2.90
CA ASN A 141 5.97 9.34 -3.78
C ASN A 141 5.37 8.52 -4.93
N VAL A 142 4.07 8.62 -5.23
CA VAL A 142 3.43 7.84 -6.30
C VAL A 142 4.17 7.96 -7.63
N GLY A 143 4.56 9.17 -8.03
CA GLY A 143 5.32 9.40 -9.26
C GLY A 143 6.68 8.73 -9.22
N LEU A 144 7.40 8.82 -8.10
CA LEU A 144 8.69 8.17 -7.92
C LEU A 144 8.57 6.64 -8.02
N ILE A 145 7.55 6.04 -7.40
CA ILE A 145 7.34 4.58 -7.44
C ILE A 145 7.05 4.11 -8.88
N ILE A 146 6.22 4.85 -9.64
CA ILE A 146 5.95 4.54 -11.06
C ILE A 146 7.24 4.60 -11.87
N ILE A 147 8.04 5.65 -11.71
CA ILE A 147 9.30 5.82 -12.46
C ILE A 147 10.30 4.72 -12.10
N LEU A 148 10.42 4.39 -10.81
CA LEU A 148 11.27 3.29 -10.36
C LEU A 148 10.83 1.98 -11.03
N GLY A 149 9.51 1.79 -11.16
CA GLY A 149 8.93 0.69 -11.91
C GLY A 149 9.35 0.67 -13.38
N ILE A 150 9.21 1.80 -14.09
CA ILE A 150 9.62 1.95 -15.50
C ILE A 150 11.14 1.70 -15.65
N LEU A 151 11.95 2.21 -14.72
CA LEU A 151 13.40 1.99 -14.70
C LEU A 151 13.73 0.50 -14.58
N PHE A 152 13.11 -0.22 -13.65
CA PHE A 152 13.32 -1.67 -13.52
C PHE A 152 12.84 -2.43 -14.77
N MET A 153 11.79 -1.97 -15.45
CA MET A 153 11.37 -2.56 -16.72
C MET A 153 12.34 -2.28 -17.87
N SER A 154 13.08 -1.17 -17.82
CA SER A 154 14.08 -0.80 -18.84
C SER A 154 15.39 -1.59 -18.74
N LEU A 155 15.61 -2.33 -17.65
CA LEU A 155 16.83 -3.13 -17.48
C LEU A 155 16.96 -4.22 -18.55
N PRO A 156 18.16 -4.43 -19.10
CA PRO A 156 18.40 -5.42 -20.13
C PRO A 156 18.16 -6.85 -19.59
N PHE A 157 17.91 -7.78 -20.52
CA PHE A 157 17.67 -9.20 -20.22
C PHE A 157 16.44 -9.48 -19.35
N ARG A 158 15.50 -8.52 -19.24
CA ARG A 158 14.24 -8.67 -18.49
C ARG A 158 14.42 -8.94 -16.98
N ILE A 159 15.59 -8.63 -16.41
CA ILE A 159 15.90 -8.96 -15.00
C ILE A 159 14.93 -8.24 -14.05
N GLY A 160 14.62 -6.97 -14.32
CA GLY A 160 13.74 -6.15 -13.48
C GLY A 160 12.26 -6.18 -13.88
N ARG A 161 11.84 -6.94 -14.90
CA ARG A 161 10.50 -6.79 -15.50
C ARG A 161 9.34 -7.11 -14.56
N SER A 162 9.50 -8.14 -13.73
CA SER A 162 8.49 -8.55 -12.74
C SER A 162 8.32 -7.50 -11.62
N ILE A 163 9.43 -6.96 -11.13
CA ILE A 163 9.47 -5.94 -10.07
C ILE A 163 9.00 -4.59 -10.62
N GLY A 164 9.40 -4.25 -11.84
CA GLY A 164 9.01 -3.00 -12.49
C GLY A 164 7.51 -2.90 -12.70
N GLY A 165 6.89 -3.95 -13.23
CA GLY A 165 5.43 -4.00 -13.36
C GLY A 165 4.71 -4.01 -12.01
N SER A 166 5.26 -4.69 -10.99
CA SER A 166 4.65 -4.72 -9.66
C SER A 166 4.64 -3.36 -8.98
N LEU A 167 5.72 -2.58 -9.13
CA LEU A 167 5.82 -1.22 -8.60
C LEU A 167 4.83 -0.27 -9.28
N ILE A 168 4.68 -0.35 -10.61
CA ILE A 168 3.69 0.47 -11.34
C ILE A 168 2.28 0.09 -10.88
N GLY A 169 1.97 -1.22 -10.83
CA GLY A 169 0.67 -1.71 -10.38
C GLY A 169 0.34 -1.29 -8.95
N PHE A 170 1.32 -1.42 -8.05
CA PHE A 170 1.22 -1.02 -6.65
C PHE A 170 0.95 0.47 -6.51
N ALA A 171 1.73 1.31 -7.18
CA ALA A 171 1.57 2.76 -7.11
C ALA A 171 0.17 3.20 -7.55
N ILE A 172 -0.31 2.69 -8.70
CA ILE A 172 -1.61 3.08 -9.24
C ILE A 172 -2.74 2.60 -8.33
N VAL A 173 -2.76 1.31 -7.98
CA VAL A 173 -3.86 0.69 -7.23
C VAL A 173 -3.93 1.23 -5.81
N PHE A 174 -2.81 1.36 -5.11
CA PHE A 174 -2.82 1.90 -3.75
C PHE A 174 -3.11 3.39 -3.74
N TYR A 175 -2.69 4.13 -4.77
CA TYR A 175 -2.99 5.55 -4.81
C TYR A 175 -4.49 5.83 -4.96
N ILE A 176 -5.17 5.02 -5.78
CA ILE A 176 -6.62 5.11 -5.97
C ILE A 176 -7.38 4.48 -4.80
N GLY A 177 -6.88 3.34 -4.31
CA GLY A 177 -7.56 2.49 -3.34
C GLY A 177 -7.55 3.04 -1.91
N LEU A 178 -6.39 3.45 -1.39
CA LEU A 178 -6.31 3.84 0.03
C LEU A 178 -7.34 4.90 0.47
N PRO A 179 -7.60 5.97 -0.30
CA PRO A 179 -8.60 6.96 0.08
C PRO A 179 -10.04 6.45 0.13
N LEU A 180 -10.33 5.28 -0.45
CA LEU A 180 -11.66 4.65 -0.48
C LEU A 180 -11.89 3.73 0.74
N LEU A 181 -10.92 3.57 1.63
CA LEU A 181 -11.08 2.77 2.83
C LEU A 181 -12.26 3.24 3.72
N PRO A 182 -12.47 4.54 3.99
CA PRO A 182 -13.60 4.98 4.82
C PRO A 182 -14.95 4.66 4.18
N SER A 183 -15.08 4.81 2.86
CA SER A 183 -16.32 4.46 2.15
C SER A 183 -16.54 2.94 2.12
N PHE A 184 -15.47 2.15 2.01
CA PHE A 184 -15.52 0.70 2.16
C PHE A 184 -16.05 0.29 3.54
N LEU A 185 -15.55 0.87 4.63
CA LEU A 185 -16.04 0.56 5.99
C LEU A 185 -17.52 0.91 6.16
N ASN A 186 -17.95 2.07 5.64
CA ASN A 186 -19.34 2.50 5.68
C ASN A 186 -20.28 1.54 4.94
N MET A 187 -19.83 0.89 3.86
CA MET A 187 -20.63 -0.12 3.14
C MET A 187 -20.93 -1.36 4.00
N PHE A 188 -20.04 -1.70 4.94
CA PHE A 188 -20.25 -2.79 5.89
C PHE A 188 -20.91 -2.34 7.20
N GLY A 189 -21.25 -1.05 7.32
CA GLY A 189 -21.88 -0.49 8.51
C GLY A 189 -20.92 -0.38 9.71
N VAL A 190 -19.61 -0.39 9.47
CA VAL A 190 -18.60 -0.28 10.52
C VAL A 190 -18.14 1.17 10.63
N ASP A 191 -18.49 1.85 11.73
CA ASP A 191 -18.09 3.24 11.98
C ASP A 191 -17.22 3.35 13.24
N VAL A 192 -15.90 3.40 13.02
CA VAL A 192 -14.88 3.48 14.07
C VAL A 192 -14.96 4.79 14.88
N LEU A 193 -15.60 5.83 14.35
CA LEU A 193 -15.68 7.15 14.96
C LEU A 193 -16.95 7.35 15.80
N ASN A 194 -18.00 6.56 15.58
CA ASN A 194 -19.28 6.72 16.26
C ASN A 194 -19.39 5.91 17.57
N VAL A 195 -18.29 5.30 18.03
CA VAL A 195 -18.23 4.70 19.37
C VAL A 195 -18.20 5.83 20.42
N LEU A 196 -19.38 6.36 20.72
CA LEU A 196 -19.59 7.42 21.71
C LEU A 196 -19.34 6.87 23.11
N PHE A 197 -18.16 7.17 23.67
CA PHE A 197 -17.89 6.96 25.08
C PHE A 197 -18.54 8.08 25.89
N SER A 198 -19.71 7.82 26.47
CA SER A 198 -20.21 8.67 27.54
C SER A 198 -19.41 8.35 28.81
N SER A 199 -19.06 9.37 29.59
CA SER A 199 -18.29 9.24 30.83
C SER A 199 -18.97 8.38 31.91
N ASN A 200 -20.20 7.91 31.66
CA ASN A 200 -21.00 7.08 32.55
C ASN A 200 -21.20 5.65 32.03
N ASP A 201 -20.62 5.29 30.87
CA ASP A 201 -20.77 3.94 30.33
C ASP A 201 -20.05 2.92 31.20
N SER A 202 -20.81 1.92 31.63
CA SER A 202 -20.32 0.84 32.45
C SER A 202 -19.19 0.09 31.75
N ILE A 203 -18.20 -0.38 32.52
CA ILE A 203 -17.06 -1.20 32.04
C ILE A 203 -17.51 -2.38 31.16
N SER A 204 -18.74 -2.88 31.37
CA SER A 204 -19.37 -3.89 30.51
C SER A 204 -19.61 -3.43 29.07
N LEU A 205 -20.04 -2.20 28.82
CA LEU A 205 -20.27 -1.70 27.45
C LEU A 205 -18.95 -1.52 26.68
N LEU A 206 -17.91 -1.06 27.38
CA LEU A 206 -16.56 -0.97 26.82
C LEU A 206 -16.04 -2.34 26.35
N ILE A 207 -16.21 -3.37 27.18
CA ILE A 207 -15.66 -4.70 26.89
C ILE A 207 -16.49 -5.45 25.86
N THR A 208 -17.82 -5.30 25.87
CA THR A 208 -18.72 -6.15 25.07
C THR A 208 -19.06 -5.57 23.70
N GLN A 209 -18.94 -4.25 23.51
CA GLN A 209 -19.33 -3.58 22.25
C GLN A 209 -18.18 -2.78 21.64
N ALA A 210 -17.52 -1.91 22.41
CA ALA A 210 -16.49 -1.04 21.85
C ALA A 210 -15.26 -1.82 21.33
N ILE A 211 -14.72 -2.75 22.11
CA ILE A 211 -13.50 -3.47 21.70
C ILE A 211 -13.70 -4.34 20.45
N PRO A 212 -14.80 -5.11 20.32
CA PRO A 212 -15.10 -5.83 19.08
C PRO A 212 -15.25 -4.90 17.86
N GLU A 213 -15.91 -3.76 18.01
CA GLU A 213 -16.14 -2.81 16.92
C GLU A 213 -14.83 -2.14 16.46
N TYR A 214 -13.94 -1.77 17.41
CA TYR A 214 -12.60 -1.30 17.09
C TYR A 214 -11.74 -2.41 16.46
N LEU A 215 -11.84 -3.66 16.94
CA LEU A 215 -11.12 -4.78 16.35
C LEU A 215 -11.53 -4.99 14.87
N GLU A 216 -12.83 -4.93 14.59
CA GLU A 216 -13.36 -5.08 13.24
C GLU A 216 -12.97 -3.91 12.34
N GLY A 217 -13.20 -2.67 12.79
CA GLY A 217 -13.02 -1.49 11.96
C GLY A 217 -11.60 -0.92 11.88
N ALA A 218 -10.77 -1.09 12.90
CA ALA A 218 -9.40 -0.58 12.91
C ALA A 218 -8.36 -1.61 12.46
N VAL A 219 -8.63 -2.91 12.64
CA VAL A 219 -7.66 -3.97 12.31
C VAL A 219 -8.19 -4.87 11.20
N LEU A 220 -9.31 -5.57 11.41
CA LEU A 220 -9.72 -6.66 10.52
C LEU A 220 -10.08 -6.14 9.13
N MET A 221 -10.98 -5.15 9.04
CA MET A 221 -11.43 -4.61 7.75
C MET A 221 -10.32 -3.88 6.98
N PRO A 222 -9.47 -3.04 7.61
CA PRO A 222 -8.31 -2.47 6.92
C PRO A 222 -7.34 -3.53 6.39
N VAL A 223 -7.07 -4.60 7.15
CA VAL A 223 -6.20 -5.69 6.68
C VAL A 223 -6.81 -6.42 5.49
N VAL A 224 -8.10 -6.76 5.54
CA VAL A 224 -8.83 -7.36 4.41
C VAL A 224 -8.78 -6.43 3.20
N TYR A 225 -9.00 -5.14 3.39
CA TYR A 225 -8.95 -4.13 2.34
C TYR A 225 -7.57 -4.04 1.69
N LEU A 226 -6.49 -4.01 2.48
CA LEU A 226 -5.12 -4.06 1.98
C LEU A 226 -4.84 -5.36 1.22
N GLY A 227 -5.40 -6.49 1.67
CA GLY A 227 -5.37 -7.76 0.93
C GLY A 227 -6.00 -7.65 -0.45
N ILE A 228 -7.20 -7.06 -0.54
CA ILE A 228 -7.90 -6.82 -1.81
C ILE A 228 -7.05 -5.91 -2.73
N LEU A 229 -6.55 -4.78 -2.23
CA LEU A 229 -5.69 -3.88 -3.00
C LEU A 229 -4.43 -4.56 -3.51
N SER A 230 -3.80 -5.39 -2.68
CA SER A 230 -2.60 -6.13 -3.08
C SER A 230 -2.87 -7.12 -4.21
N SER A 231 -4.03 -7.79 -4.20
CA SER A 231 -4.43 -8.72 -5.25
C SER A 231 -4.69 -8.01 -6.58
N ILE A 232 -5.36 -6.85 -6.55
CA ILE A 232 -5.60 -6.01 -7.73
C ILE A 232 -4.27 -5.46 -8.26
N SER A 233 -3.38 -5.02 -7.37
CA SER A 233 -2.02 -4.56 -7.70
C SER A 233 -1.23 -5.64 -8.43
N LEU A 234 -1.31 -6.90 -7.98
CA LEU A 234 -0.66 -8.03 -8.66
C LEU A 234 -1.25 -8.28 -10.04
N GLY A 235 -2.58 -8.23 -10.17
CA GLY A 235 -3.27 -8.34 -11.44
C GLY A 235 -2.80 -7.28 -12.44
N LEU A 236 -2.84 -6.01 -12.04
CA LEU A 236 -2.40 -4.89 -12.87
C LEU A 236 -0.90 -4.98 -13.19
N GLY A 237 -0.05 -5.28 -12.21
CA GLY A 237 1.39 -5.42 -12.42
C GLY A 237 1.76 -6.59 -13.35
N SER A 238 0.98 -7.67 -13.32
CA SER A 238 1.15 -8.79 -14.26
C SER A 238 0.72 -8.42 -15.68
N ALA A 239 -0.36 -7.63 -15.83
CA ALA A 239 -0.82 -7.12 -17.13
C ALA A 239 0.21 -6.16 -17.75
N ILE A 240 0.79 -5.26 -16.94
CA ILE A 240 1.82 -4.30 -17.39
C ILE A 240 3.14 -5.01 -17.70
N SER A 241 3.56 -5.97 -16.88
CA SER A 241 4.81 -6.69 -17.14
C SER A 241 4.70 -7.77 -18.22
N GLY A 242 3.52 -8.30 -18.50
CA GLY A 242 3.35 -9.47 -19.37
C GLY A 242 4.01 -10.74 -18.80
N THR A 243 4.30 -10.75 -17.50
CA THR A 243 4.92 -11.84 -16.74
C THR A 243 4.30 -11.92 -15.35
N TYR A 244 4.52 -13.02 -14.62
CA TYR A 244 4.12 -13.09 -13.21
C TYR A 244 4.79 -11.98 -12.40
N SER A 245 3.98 -11.14 -11.77
CA SER A 245 4.40 -10.02 -10.94
C SER A 245 4.53 -10.49 -9.49
N ARG A 246 5.56 -10.02 -8.77
CA ARG A 246 5.73 -10.26 -7.32
C ARG A 246 5.49 -8.95 -6.59
N LEU A 247 4.72 -8.98 -5.50
CA LEU A 247 4.51 -7.77 -4.69
C LEU A 247 5.86 -7.21 -4.22
N PRO A 248 6.05 -5.88 -4.28
CA PRO A 248 7.27 -5.25 -3.78
C PRO A 248 7.38 -5.33 -2.25
N ILE A 249 6.28 -5.62 -1.55
CA ILE A 249 6.22 -5.79 -0.09
C ILE A 249 5.68 -7.21 0.20
N PRO A 250 6.38 -8.03 1.01
CA PRO A 250 5.82 -9.28 1.49
C PRO A 250 4.64 -8.97 2.42
N LEU A 251 3.44 -9.40 2.05
CA LEU A 251 2.29 -9.43 2.94
C LEU A 251 2.26 -10.78 3.64
N ASP A 252 3.16 -10.99 4.60
CA ASP A 252 3.23 -12.22 5.40
C ASP A 252 2.14 -12.26 6.50
N PHE A 253 1.01 -11.55 6.31
CA PHE A 253 -0.08 -11.43 7.28
C PHE A 253 -1.32 -12.29 6.94
N LEU A 254 -1.17 -13.27 6.04
CA LEU A 254 -2.15 -14.35 5.81
C LEU A 254 -1.72 -15.63 6.53
#